data_AF-A0A9D9PXZ1-F1
#
_entry.id   AF-A0A9D9PXZ1-F1
#
_cell.length_a   1.000
_cell.length_b   1.000
_cell.length_c   1.000
_cell.angle_alpha   90.00
_cell.angle_beta   90.00
_cell.angle_gamma   90.00
#
_symmetry.space_group_name_H-M   'P 1'
#
loop_
_entity.id
_entity.type
_entity.pdbx_description
1 polymer ?
#
loop_
_entity_poly.entity_id
_entity_poly.type
_entity_poly.pdbx_seq_one_letter_code
_entity_poly.pdbx_strand_id
1 'polypeptide(L)'
;MVELEANEARLLLNIAMMAIGGNRFQAAETILAALERFRPDDVGLASTRAIMLMSARDFAGAVEYIDRIGLVKHPDSAMLQAFKGMAYLQMERPDKAEEPLRLAADQTADPTAAQLARDLLK
;
A
#
# COMPACT_ATOMS: atom_id res chain seq x y z
N MET A 1 24.23 4.20 16.02
CA MET A 1 23.08 3.42 15.49
C MET A 1 22.97 3.83 14.03
N VAL A 2 23.02 2.88 13.08
CA VAL A 2 22.93 3.22 11.65
C VAL A 2 21.49 3.62 11.35
N GLU A 3 21.30 4.82 10.83
CA GLU A 3 20.01 5.31 10.37
C GLU A 3 19.99 5.23 8.84
N LEU A 4 18.84 4.88 8.28
CA LEU A 4 18.66 4.81 6.84
C LEU A 4 18.15 6.17 6.35
N GLU A 5 18.95 6.85 5.54
CA GLU A 5 18.61 8.17 5.04
C GLU A 5 17.36 8.12 4.13
N ALA A 6 16.65 9.24 4.00
CA ALA A 6 15.39 9.27 3.24
C ALA A 6 15.57 8.91 1.76
N ASN A 7 16.70 9.30 1.15
CA ASN A 7 17.05 8.96 -0.22
C ASN A 7 17.39 7.47 -0.38
N GLU A 8 18.07 6.86 0.58
CA GLU A 8 18.39 5.44 0.61
C GLU A 8 17.12 4.60 0.78
N ALA A 9 16.24 5.01 1.68
CA ALA A 9 14.92 4.38 1.86
C ALA A 9 14.10 4.42 0.56
N ARG A 10 14.06 5.57 -0.11
CA ARG A 10 13.38 5.72 -1.40
C ARG A 10 13.99 4.84 -2.50
N LEU A 11 15.31 4.71 -2.55
CA LEU A 11 15.98 3.81 -3.49
C LEU A 11 15.58 2.35 -3.23
N LEU A 12 15.58 1.92 -1.97
CA LEU A 12 15.16 0.58 -1.59
C LEU A 12 13.68 0.32 -1.93
N LEU A 13 12.79 1.29 -1.72
CA LEU A 13 11.38 1.19 -2.14
C LEU A 13 11.27 1.02 -3.67
N ASN A 14 12.04 1.76 -4.46
CA ASN A 14 12.06 1.59 -5.91
C ASN A 14 12.54 0.19 -6.33
N ILE A 15 13.59 -0.34 -5.68
CA ILE A 15 14.08 -1.69 -5.95
C ILE A 15 13.04 -2.74 -5.55
N ALA A 16 12.35 -2.56 -4.42
CA ALA A 16 11.25 -3.42 -4.01
C ALA A 16 10.12 -3.41 -5.05
N MET A 17 9.71 -2.24 -5.54
CA MET A 17 8.72 -2.12 -6.61
C MET A 17 9.14 -2.82 -7.91
N MET A 18 10.41 -2.70 -8.31
CA MET A 18 10.94 -3.45 -9.47
C MET A 18 10.95 -4.96 -9.24
N ALA A 19 11.21 -5.40 -8.01
CA ALA A 19 11.12 -6.82 -7.64
C ALA A 19 9.67 -7.32 -7.69
N ILE A 20 8.71 -6.56 -7.16
CA ILE A 20 7.27 -6.85 -7.22
C ILE A 20 6.80 -6.98 -8.66
N GLY A 21 7.11 -6.01 -9.53
CA GLY A 21 6.75 -6.06 -10.95
C GLY A 21 7.39 -7.21 -11.73
N GLY A 22 8.50 -7.75 -11.22
CA GLY A 22 9.15 -8.96 -11.74
C GLY A 22 8.69 -10.26 -11.07
N ASN A 23 7.64 -10.25 -10.26
CA ASN A 23 7.17 -11.38 -9.44
C ASN A 23 8.23 -11.97 -8.49
N ARG A 24 9.26 -11.19 -8.14
CA ARG A 24 10.32 -11.57 -7.20
C ARG A 24 9.92 -11.21 -5.78
N PHE A 25 8.80 -11.76 -5.31
CA PHE A 25 8.19 -11.37 -4.03
C PHE A 25 9.09 -11.63 -2.82
N GLN A 26 9.91 -12.69 -2.83
CA GLN A 26 10.85 -12.94 -1.73
C GLN A 26 11.95 -11.86 -1.63
N ALA A 27 12.41 -11.35 -2.78
CA ALA A 27 13.37 -10.25 -2.80
C ALA A 27 12.73 -8.94 -2.32
N ALA A 28 11.49 -8.67 -2.75
CA ALA A 28 10.72 -7.53 -2.26
C ALA A 28 10.50 -7.62 -0.74
N GLU A 29 10.11 -8.79 -0.22
CA GLU A 29 9.93 -9.04 1.21
C GLU A 29 11.19 -8.72 2.01
N THR A 30 12.34 -9.21 1.56
CA THR A 30 13.64 -8.96 2.22
C THR A 30 13.93 -7.46 2.33
N ILE A 31 13.64 -6.70 1.28
CA ILE A 31 13.87 -5.25 1.25
C ILE A 31 12.89 -4.53 2.15
N LEU A 32 11.60 -4.87 2.08
CA LEU A 32 10.55 -4.21 2.87
C LEU A 32 10.72 -4.49 4.37
N ALA A 33 11.14 -5.70 4.75
CA ALA A 33 11.44 -6.04 6.15
C ALA A 33 12.62 -5.22 6.70
N ALA A 34 13.64 -4.94 5.86
CA ALA A 34 14.72 -4.05 6.25
C ALA A 34 14.21 -2.62 6.44
N LEU A 35 13.41 -2.11 5.49
CA LEU A 35 12.82 -0.78 5.58
C LEU A 35 11.93 -0.61 6.82
N GLU A 36 11.13 -1.62 7.17
CA GLU A 36 10.27 -1.59 8.35
C GLU A 36 11.06 -1.45 9.66
N ARG A 37 12.26 -2.04 9.72
CA ARG A 37 13.15 -1.92 10.88
C ARG A 37 13.72 -0.51 11.04
N PHE A 38 14.03 0.17 9.94
CA PHE A 38 14.75 1.46 9.98
C PHE A 38 13.82 2.68 9.82
N ARG A 39 12.73 2.55 9.07
CA ARG A 39 11.73 3.62 8.83
C ARG A 39 10.29 3.05 8.94
N PRO A 40 9.86 2.62 10.14
CA PRO A 40 8.56 1.99 10.34
C PRO A 40 7.35 2.91 10.06
N ASP A 41 7.56 4.23 10.01
CA ASP A 41 6.52 5.25 9.87
C ASP A 41 6.50 5.90 8.47
N ASP A 42 7.09 5.24 7.46
CA ASP A 42 7.01 5.68 6.07
C ASP A 42 5.74 5.14 5.40
N VAL A 43 4.83 6.04 5.01
CA VAL A 43 3.60 5.67 4.28
C VAL A 43 3.89 5.01 2.93
N GLY A 44 5.03 5.33 2.32
CA GLY A 44 5.51 4.69 1.09
C GLY A 44 5.81 3.20 1.31
N LEU A 45 6.40 2.85 2.45
CA LEU A 45 6.62 1.46 2.84
C LEU A 45 5.29 0.69 2.99
N ALA A 46 4.33 1.26 3.72
CA ALA A 46 3.02 0.63 3.90
C ALA A 46 2.30 0.43 2.55
N SER A 47 2.37 1.43 1.67
CA SER A 47 1.79 1.38 0.33
C SER A 47 2.45 0.31 -0.54
N THR A 48 3.80 0.24 -0.56
CA THR A 48 4.53 -0.79 -1.32
C THR A 48 4.25 -2.20 -0.79
N ARG A 49 4.08 -2.37 0.53
CA ARG A 49 3.71 -3.67 1.12
C ARG A 49 2.32 -4.13 0.67
N ALA A 50 1.34 -3.22 0.67
CA ALA A 50 0.01 -3.51 0.12
C ALA A 50 0.09 -3.92 -1.35
N ILE A 51 0.83 -3.18 -2.18
CA ILE A 51 1.03 -3.50 -3.61
C ILE A 51 1.67 -4.88 -3.78
N MET A 52 2.65 -5.25 -2.96
CA MET A 52 3.30 -6.57 -3.01
C MET A 52 2.28 -7.69 -2.76
N LEU A 53 1.48 -7.58 -1.69
CA LEU A 53 0.45 -8.56 -1.33
C LEU A 53 -0.59 -8.70 -2.46
N MET A 54 -1.07 -7.59 -2.99
CA MET A 54 -2.00 -7.59 -4.12
C MET A 54 -1.40 -8.20 -5.39
N SER A 55 -0.13 -7.91 -5.68
CA SER A 55 0.59 -8.47 -6.84
C SER A 55 0.82 -9.98 -6.69
N ALA A 56 0.99 -10.46 -5.46
CA ALA A 56 1.01 -11.88 -5.13
C ALA A 56 -0.39 -12.53 -5.12
N ARG A 57 -1.44 -11.78 -5.47
CA ARG A 57 -2.86 -12.15 -5.39
C ARG A 57 -3.36 -12.48 -3.98
N ASP A 58 -2.63 -12.09 -2.95
CA ASP A 58 -3.04 -12.18 -1.55
C ASP A 58 -3.85 -10.93 -1.17
N PHE A 59 -5.05 -10.81 -1.74
CA PHE A 59 -5.92 -9.66 -1.49
C PHE A 59 -6.45 -9.62 -0.06
N ALA A 60 -6.69 -10.80 0.55
CA ALA A 60 -7.11 -10.89 1.94
C ALA A 60 -5.99 -10.44 2.88
N GLY A 61 -4.75 -10.89 2.65
CA GLY A 61 -3.58 -10.43 3.38
C GLY A 61 -3.31 -8.94 3.17
N ALA A 62 -3.55 -8.40 1.96
CA ALA A 62 -3.45 -6.97 1.69
C ALA A 62 -4.43 -6.16 2.57
N VAL A 63 -5.71 -6.56 2.63
CA VAL A 63 -6.71 -5.92 3.49
C VAL A 63 -6.32 -6.04 4.96
N GLU A 64 -5.92 -7.22 5.43
CA GLU A 64 -5.51 -7.41 6.83
C GLU A 64 -4.32 -6.52 7.19
N TYR A 65 -3.29 -6.48 6.34
CA TYR A 65 -2.12 -5.63 6.54
C TYR A 65 -2.50 -4.14 6.60
N ILE A 66 -3.31 -3.68 5.64
CA ILE A 66 -3.76 -2.29 5.58
C ILE A 66 -4.52 -1.93 6.86
N ASP A 67 -5.42 -2.78 7.34
CA ASP A 67 -6.24 -2.48 8.51
C ASP A 67 -5.47 -2.54 9.83
N ARG A 68 -4.56 -3.51 9.98
CA ARG A 68 -3.87 -3.75 11.25
C ARG A 68 -2.59 -2.94 11.41
N ILE A 69 -1.97 -2.53 10.31
CA ILE A 69 -0.67 -1.88 10.31
C ILE A 69 -0.74 -0.56 9.56
N GLY A 70 -1.15 -0.60 8.29
CA GLY A 70 -1.14 0.57 7.40
C GLY A 70 -1.93 1.76 7.94
N LEU A 71 -3.24 1.60 8.12
CA LEU A 71 -4.15 2.66 8.59
C LEU A 71 -4.04 2.90 10.10
N VAL A 72 -3.48 1.98 10.88
CA VAL A 72 -3.15 2.25 12.30
C VAL A 72 -2.04 3.29 12.40
N LYS A 73 -1.01 3.19 11.55
CA LYS A 73 0.12 4.15 11.51
C LYS A 73 -0.17 5.38 10.67
N HIS A 74 -0.98 5.23 9.61
CA HIS A 74 -1.29 6.29 8.64
C HIS A 74 -2.82 6.39 8.43
N PRO A 75 -3.56 6.82 9.47
CA PRO A 75 -5.04 6.82 9.44
C PRO A 75 -5.63 7.65 8.31
N ASP A 76 -4.94 8.72 7.90
CA ASP A 76 -5.39 9.64 6.86
C ASP A 76 -4.86 9.28 5.47
N SER A 77 -4.24 8.11 5.29
CA SER A 77 -3.70 7.70 4.00
C SER A 77 -4.79 7.34 3.00
N ALA A 78 -5.13 8.30 2.13
CA ALA A 78 -6.04 8.09 1.00
C ALA A 78 -5.57 6.94 0.10
N MET A 79 -4.26 6.80 -0.10
CA MET A 79 -3.70 5.75 -0.94
C MET A 79 -3.95 4.34 -0.37
N LEU A 80 -3.76 4.16 0.95
CA LEU A 80 -4.05 2.88 1.60
C LEU A 80 -5.55 2.55 1.57
N GLN A 81 -6.42 3.55 1.72
CA GLN A 81 -7.86 3.37 1.55
C GLN A 81 -8.22 2.95 0.11
N ALA A 82 -7.62 3.59 -0.91
CA ALA A 82 -7.83 3.20 -2.31
C ALA A 82 -7.37 1.76 -2.58
N PHE A 83 -6.21 1.35 -2.04
CA PHE A 83 -5.73 -0.03 -2.18
C PHE A 83 -6.58 -1.05 -1.44
N LYS A 84 -7.12 -0.71 -0.26
CA LYS A 84 -8.09 -1.55 0.46
C LYS A 84 -9.35 -1.78 -0.38
N GLY A 85 -9.90 -0.70 -0.95
CA GLY A 85 -11.03 -0.77 -1.86
C GLY A 85 -10.75 -1.64 -3.09
N MET A 86 -9.60 -1.44 -3.73
CA MET A 86 -9.15 -2.23 -4.87
C MET A 86 -8.99 -3.72 -4.51
N ALA A 87 -8.43 -4.04 -3.34
CA ALA A 87 -8.31 -5.41 -2.87
C ALA A 87 -9.68 -6.08 -2.65
N TYR A 88 -10.66 -5.35 -2.09
CA TYR A 88 -12.02 -5.86 -1.97
C TYR A 88 -12.70 -6.12 -3.33
N LEU A 89 -12.49 -5.25 -4.32
CA LEU A 89 -13.00 -5.49 -5.68
C LEU A 89 -12.39 -6.76 -6.29
N GLN A 90 -11.08 -6.99 -6.10
CA GLN A 90 -10.41 -8.21 -6.57
C GLN A 90 -10.89 -9.49 -5.86
N MET A 91 -11.49 -9.34 -4.67
CA MET A 91 -12.14 -10.43 -3.93
C MET A 91 -13.63 -10.59 -4.27
N GLU A 92 -14.14 -9.88 -5.29
CA GLU A 92 -15.56 -9.86 -5.66
C GLU A 92 -16.48 -9.38 -4.51
N ARG A 93 -15.99 -8.42 -3.72
CA ARG A 93 -16.70 -7.81 -2.58
C ARG A 93 -16.93 -6.30 -2.79
N PRO A 94 -17.73 -5.90 -3.79
CA PRO A 94 -17.96 -4.48 -4.09
C PRO A 94 -18.64 -3.73 -2.95
N ASP A 95 -19.47 -4.41 -2.17
CA ASP A 95 -20.13 -3.89 -0.96
C ASP A 95 -19.12 -3.37 0.07
N LYS A 96 -17.98 -4.05 0.22
CA LYS A 96 -16.91 -3.66 1.15
C LYS A 96 -15.93 -2.66 0.55
N ALA A 97 -15.88 -2.56 -0.78
CA ALA A 97 -15.00 -1.63 -1.48
C ALA A 97 -15.53 -0.20 -1.46
N GLU A 98 -16.85 0.00 -1.39
CA GLU A 98 -17.47 1.33 -1.53
C GLU A 98 -16.96 2.34 -0.49
N GLU A 99 -17.04 2.02 0.80
CA GLU A 99 -16.61 2.92 1.88
C GLU A 99 -15.14 3.36 1.75
N PRO A 100 -14.14 2.45 1.67
CA PRO A 100 -12.74 2.86 1.55
C PRO A 100 -12.45 3.62 0.25
N LEU A 101 -13.10 3.28 -0.87
CA LEU A 101 -12.95 4.06 -2.10
C LEU A 101 -13.54 5.47 -1.97
N ARG A 102 -14.69 5.63 -1.29
CA ARG A 102 -15.25 6.97 -1.04
C ARG A 102 -14.35 7.81 -0.14
N LEU A 103 -13.84 7.22 0.94
CA LEU A 103 -12.87 7.88 1.82
C LEU A 103 -11.64 8.38 1.05
N ALA A 104 -11.14 7.58 0.11
CA ALA A 104 -10.02 7.99 -0.76
C ALA A 104 -10.44 9.05 -1.80
N ALA A 105 -11.61 8.92 -2.43
CA ALA A 105 -12.10 9.81 -3.48
C ALA A 105 -12.38 11.24 -2.99
N ASP A 106 -12.76 11.39 -1.72
CA ASP A 106 -13.07 12.68 -1.10
C ASP A 106 -11.82 13.42 -0.60
N GLN A 107 -10.65 12.77 -0.59
CA GLN A 107 -9.40 13.38 -0.15
C GLN A 107 -8.79 14.31 -1.21
N THR A 108 -8.43 15.51 -0.78
CA THR A 108 -7.84 16.55 -1.66
C THR A 108 -6.32 16.61 -1.56
N ALA A 109 -5.75 16.13 -0.45
CA ALA A 109 -4.31 16.13 -0.20
C ALA A 109 -3.53 15.11 -1.05
N ASP A 110 -4.21 14.08 -1.56
CA ASP A 110 -3.64 13.06 -2.46
C ASP A 110 -4.51 12.92 -3.72
N PRO A 111 -4.32 13.80 -4.72
CA PRO A 111 -5.10 13.78 -5.95
C PRO A 111 -4.95 12.48 -6.74
N THR A 112 -3.81 11.79 -6.60
CA THR A 112 -3.55 10.52 -7.29
C THR A 112 -4.39 9.41 -6.68
N ALA A 113 -4.40 9.27 -5.35
CA ALA A 113 -5.26 8.31 -4.67
C ALA A 113 -6.74 8.60 -4.92
N ALA A 114 -7.13 9.87 -4.86
CA ALA A 114 -8.51 10.27 -5.09
C ALA A 114 -8.98 9.96 -6.51
N GLN A 115 -8.13 10.20 -7.52
CA GLN A 115 -8.45 9.87 -8.89
C GLN A 115 -8.56 8.36 -9.10
N LEU A 116 -7.62 7.57 -8.57
CA LEU A 116 -7.70 6.10 -8.62
C LEU A 116 -9.01 5.60 -8.02
N ALA A 117 -9.39 6.11 -6.84
CA ALA A 117 -10.59 5.67 -6.16
C ALA A 117 -11.87 6.02 -6.94
N ARG A 118 -11.95 7.22 -7.54
CA ARG A 118 -13.06 7.61 -8.42
C ARG A 118 -13.15 6.73 -9.66
N ASP A 119 -12.02 6.31 -10.22
CA ASP A 119 -12.01 5.41 -11.37
C ASP A 119 -12.48 4.00 -11.02
N LEU A 120 -12.23 3.54 -9.79
CA LEU A 120 -12.70 2.25 -9.27
C LEU A 120 -14.16 2.23 -8.82
N LEU A 121 -14.79 3.39 -8.61
CA LEU A 121 -16.20 3.53 -8.23
C LEU A 121 -17.16 3.61 -9.43
N LYS A 122 -16.64 3.68 -10.66
CA LYS A 122 -17.42 3.74 -11.90
C LYS A 122 -17.91 2.35 -12.32
#